data_AF-A0A8A4ZDS4-F1
#
_entry.id   AF-A0A8A4ZDS4-F1
#
_cell.length_a   1.000
_cell.length_b   1.000
_cell.length_c   1.000
_cell.angle_alpha   90.00
_cell.angle_beta   90.00
_cell.angle_gamma   90.00
#
_symmetry.space_group_name_H-M   'P 1'
#
loop_
_entity.id
_entity.type
_entity.pdbx_description
1 polymer ?
#
loop_
_entity_poly.entity_id
_entity_poly.type
_entity_poly.pdbx_seq_one_letter_code
_entity_poly.pdbx_strand_id
1 'polypeptide(L)'
;MAATRVDETVLRALYTEHGAALLGYATRLCEGDRGRAEDVVQETLLRAWQHPDALAPERGSVRAWLFTVARNLAVDAHRARSARPAEIGPAPLEHLAVDDDVERALDAWLVGEALATLTDAHRAVVVETFFRGCSVAEAAARLGVPPGTIKSRAYYALRALRVALAERGVES
;
A
#
# COMPACT_ATOMS: atom_id res chain seq x y z
N MET A 1 -23.79 0.08 25.32
CA MET A 1 -22.61 -0.55 24.67
C MET A 1 -21.67 0.57 24.24
N ALA A 2 -20.71 0.92 25.10
CA ALA A 2 -19.82 2.05 24.89
C ALA A 2 -18.86 1.76 23.73
N ALA A 3 -18.88 2.61 22.70
CA ALA A 3 -17.86 2.61 21.67
C ALA A 3 -16.53 3.01 22.32
N THR A 4 -15.57 2.08 22.34
CA THR A 4 -14.18 2.33 22.71
C THR A 4 -13.62 3.35 21.73
N ARG A 5 -13.78 4.65 22.04
CA ARG A 5 -13.04 5.71 21.35
C ARG A 5 -11.57 5.39 21.54
N VAL A 6 -10.85 5.19 20.44
CA VAL A 6 -9.39 5.20 20.45
C VAL A 6 -9.01 6.50 21.16
N ASP A 7 -8.42 6.37 22.34
CA ASP A 7 -7.99 7.49 23.17
C ASP A 7 -6.95 8.30 22.40
N GLU A 8 -6.92 9.63 22.56
CA GLU A 8 -6.00 10.53 21.85
C GLU A 8 -4.54 10.03 21.93
N THR A 9 -4.22 9.39 23.04
CA THR A 9 -2.95 8.72 23.35
C THR A 9 -2.56 7.67 22.30
N VAL A 10 -3.50 6.84 21.83
CA VAL A 10 -3.24 5.81 20.82
C VAL A 10 -2.97 6.44 19.46
N LEU A 11 -3.74 7.47 19.07
CA LEU A 11 -3.52 8.17 17.81
C LEU A 11 -2.15 8.86 17.77
N ARG A 12 -1.77 9.48 18.91
CA ARG A 12 -0.44 10.08 19.08
C ARG A 12 0.68 9.04 19.00
N ALA A 13 0.48 7.86 19.59
CA ALA A 13 1.44 6.75 19.50
C ALA A 13 1.62 6.30 18.04
N LEU A 14 0.51 6.06 17.32
CA LEU A 14 0.55 5.68 15.89
C LEU A 14 1.27 6.74 15.04
N TYR A 15 0.97 8.02 15.27
CA TYR A 15 1.65 9.10 14.54
C TYR A 15 3.15 9.15 14.86
N THR A 16 3.51 9.02 16.13
CA THR A 16 4.92 9.06 16.58
C THR A 16 5.72 7.89 15.99
N GLU A 17 5.13 6.69 15.97
CA GLU A 17 5.79 5.47 15.52
C GLU A 17 5.81 5.30 13.99
N HIS A 18 4.75 5.75 13.29
CA HIS A 18 4.55 5.43 11.88
C HIS A 18 4.43 6.65 10.97
N GLY A 19 4.20 7.85 11.52
CA GLY A 19 3.89 9.06 10.76
C GLY A 19 4.93 9.39 9.70
N ALA A 20 6.22 9.44 10.07
CA ALA A 20 7.29 9.77 9.12
C ALA A 20 7.41 8.75 7.98
N ALA A 21 7.32 7.45 8.30
CA ALA A 21 7.41 6.39 7.29
C ALA A 21 6.19 6.38 6.36
N LEU A 22 4.98 6.58 6.92
CA LEU A 22 3.75 6.73 6.14
C LEU A 22 3.83 7.93 5.21
N LEU A 23 4.39 9.04 5.68
CA LEU A 23 4.52 10.27 4.89
C LEU A 23 5.48 10.11 3.72
N GLY A 24 6.64 9.50 3.94
CA GLY A 24 7.58 9.19 2.87
C GLY A 24 6.99 8.21 1.84
N TYR A 25 6.22 7.22 2.32
CA TYR A 25 5.49 6.30 1.44
C TYR A 25 4.39 7.01 0.63
N ALA A 26 3.53 7.78 1.29
CA ALA A 26 2.44 8.52 0.65
C ALA A 26 2.95 9.58 -0.34
N THR A 27 4.08 10.21 -0.06
CA THR A 27 4.73 11.18 -0.97
C THR A 27 5.13 10.52 -2.28
N ARG A 28 5.68 9.30 -2.23
CA ARG A 28 5.99 8.52 -3.44
C ARG A 28 4.73 8.13 -4.21
N LEU A 29 3.66 7.75 -3.52
CA LEU A 29 2.38 7.42 -4.16
C LEU A 29 1.68 8.65 -4.75
N CYS A 30 1.94 9.83 -4.22
CA CYS A 30 1.37 11.10 -4.68
C CYS A 30 2.26 11.83 -5.69
N GLU A 31 3.22 11.13 -6.32
CA GLU A 31 4.10 11.69 -7.36
C GLU A 31 4.90 12.92 -6.85
N GLY A 32 5.28 12.91 -5.57
CA GLY A 32 6.02 14.00 -4.93
C GLY A 32 5.16 15.12 -4.34
N ASP A 33 3.84 15.10 -4.54
CA ASP A 33 2.95 16.10 -3.94
C ASP A 33 2.83 15.89 -2.42
N ARG A 34 3.55 16.74 -1.68
CA ARG A 34 3.68 16.71 -0.22
C ARG A 34 2.35 16.98 0.48
N GLY A 35 1.53 17.90 -0.01
CA GLY A 35 0.25 18.26 0.60
C GLY A 35 -0.75 17.11 0.48
N ARG A 36 -0.81 16.49 -0.69
CA ARG A 36 -1.65 15.30 -0.90
C ARG A 36 -1.18 14.10 -0.09
N ALA A 37 0.13 13.96 0.11
CA ALA A 37 0.67 12.92 0.99
C ALA A 37 0.23 13.14 2.45
N GLU A 38 0.21 14.38 2.92
CA GLU A 38 -0.29 14.72 4.26
C GLU A 38 -1.77 14.38 4.42
N ASP A 39 -2.60 14.72 3.43
CA ASP A 39 -4.02 14.36 3.44
C ASP A 39 -4.22 12.84 3.53
N VAL A 40 -3.45 12.06 2.76
CA VAL A 40 -3.48 10.59 2.81
C VAL A 40 -3.09 10.07 4.19
N VAL A 41 -2.05 10.62 4.81
CA VAL A 41 -1.63 10.21 6.17
C VAL A 41 -2.70 10.58 7.20
N GLN A 42 -3.26 11.79 7.14
CA GLN A 42 -4.30 12.23 8.06
C GLN A 42 -5.55 11.36 7.96
N GLU A 43 -6.04 11.09 6.75
CA GLU A 43 -7.20 10.23 6.52
C GLU A 43 -6.91 8.77 6.95
N THR A 44 -5.68 8.28 6.76
CA THR A 44 -5.26 6.95 7.24
C THR A 44 -5.37 6.85 8.76
N LEU A 45 -4.87 7.86 9.48
CA LEU A 45 -4.93 7.91 10.94
C LEU A 45 -6.37 8.13 11.44
N LEU A 46 -7.18 8.90 10.71
CA LEU A 46 -8.60 9.07 11.00
C LEU A 46 -9.35 7.74 10.90
N ARG A 47 -9.07 6.93 9.87
CA ARG A 47 -9.63 5.57 9.73
C ARG A 47 -9.15 4.64 10.84
N ALA A 48 -7.89 4.76 11.27
CA ALA A 48 -7.37 4.01 12.42
C ALA A 48 -8.17 4.34 13.69
N TRP A 49 -8.46 5.62 13.91
CA TRP A 49 -9.24 6.11 15.03
C TRP A 49 -10.71 5.62 15.00
N GLN A 50 -11.32 5.57 13.82
CA GLN A 50 -12.69 5.10 13.62
C GLN A 50 -12.84 3.57 13.69
N HIS A 51 -11.75 2.83 13.47
CA HIS A 51 -11.75 1.37 13.41
C HIS A 51 -10.70 0.75 14.36
N PRO A 52 -10.84 0.91 15.69
CA PRO A 52 -9.93 0.34 16.69
C PRO A 52 -9.72 -1.17 16.51
N ASP A 53 -10.78 -1.88 16.16
CA ASP A 53 -10.78 -3.32 15.91
C ASP A 53 -9.75 -3.74 14.84
N ALA A 54 -9.46 -2.86 13.87
CA ALA A 54 -8.48 -3.12 12.82
C ALA A 54 -7.03 -3.08 13.33
N LEU A 55 -6.81 -2.46 14.50
CA LEU A 55 -5.51 -2.33 15.16
C LEU A 55 -5.26 -3.44 16.19
N ALA A 56 -6.23 -4.34 16.39
CA ALA A 56 -6.13 -5.42 17.35
C ALA A 56 -4.98 -6.38 16.97
N PRO A 57 -4.12 -6.81 17.91
CA PRO A 57 -2.97 -7.68 17.63
C PRO A 57 -3.33 -8.96 16.87
N GLU A 58 -4.50 -9.54 17.17
CA GLU A 58 -5.06 -10.72 16.50
C GLU A 58 -5.38 -10.50 15.00
N ARG A 59 -5.49 -9.26 14.52
CA ARG A 59 -5.69 -8.94 13.10
C ARG A 59 -4.38 -8.78 12.31
N GLY A 60 -3.23 -8.84 12.99
CA GLY A 60 -1.91 -8.77 12.40
C GLY A 60 -1.22 -7.41 12.60
N SER A 61 -0.23 -7.12 11.75
CA SER A 61 0.61 -5.93 11.89
C SER A 61 -0.19 -4.63 11.63
N VAL A 62 -0.26 -3.78 12.67
CA VAL A 62 -0.81 -2.42 12.58
C VAL A 62 -0.13 -1.61 11.49
N ARG A 63 1.21 -1.68 11.41
CA ARG A 63 1.99 -1.03 10.36
C ARG A 63 1.53 -1.47 8.96
N ALA A 64 1.41 -2.78 8.73
CA ALA A 64 0.96 -3.29 7.43
C ALA A 64 -0.46 -2.81 7.07
N TRP A 65 -1.36 -2.73 8.06
CA TRP A 65 -2.71 -2.21 7.86
C TRP A 65 -2.69 -0.73 7.48
N LEU A 66 -1.94 0.12 8.19
CA LEU A 66 -1.83 1.55 7.90
C LEU A 66 -1.32 1.81 6.48
N PHE A 67 -0.27 1.11 6.06
CA PHE A 67 0.28 1.27 4.71
C PHE A 67 -0.70 0.79 3.63
N THR A 68 -1.49 -0.25 3.91
CA THR A 68 -2.55 -0.71 3.02
C THR A 68 -3.64 0.35 2.86
N VAL A 69 -4.07 0.99 3.95
CA VAL A 69 -5.07 2.06 3.92
C VAL A 69 -4.55 3.28 3.16
N ALA A 70 -3.34 3.74 3.46
CA ALA A 70 -2.70 4.87 2.78
C ALA A 70 -2.60 4.64 1.26
N ARG A 71 -2.22 3.42 0.86
CA ARG A 71 -2.17 3.04 -0.55
C ARG A 71 -3.53 3.13 -1.23
N ASN A 72 -4.57 2.56 -0.61
CA ASN A 72 -5.91 2.57 -1.18
C ASN A 72 -6.41 4.00 -1.38
N LEU A 73 -6.21 4.87 -0.38
CA LEU A 73 -6.55 6.28 -0.45
C LEU A 73 -5.82 7.01 -1.60
N ALA A 74 -4.51 6.82 -1.72
CA ALA A 74 -3.74 7.47 -2.77
C ALA A 74 -4.15 7.01 -4.17
N VAL A 75 -4.39 5.71 -4.35
CA VAL A 75 -4.86 5.12 -5.60
C VAL A 75 -6.25 5.65 -5.97
N ASP A 76 -7.18 5.70 -5.03
CA ASP A 76 -8.53 6.21 -5.25
C ASP A 76 -8.52 7.71 -5.59
N ALA A 77 -7.69 8.50 -4.90
CA ALA A 77 -7.50 9.92 -5.18
C ALA A 77 -6.88 10.18 -6.55
N HIS A 78 -5.89 9.37 -6.97
CA HIS A 78 -5.32 9.45 -8.32
C HIS A 78 -6.40 9.17 -9.38
N ARG A 79 -7.24 8.14 -9.19
CA ARG A 79 -8.35 7.86 -10.11
C ARG A 79 -9.36 9.00 -10.22
N ALA A 80 -9.75 9.57 -9.08
CA ALA A 80 -10.72 10.67 -9.05
C ALA A 80 -10.23 11.90 -9.84
N ARG A 81 -8.91 12.13 -9.88
CA ARG A 81 -8.31 13.17 -10.72
C ARG A 81 -8.26 12.78 -12.19
N SER A 82 -7.85 11.57 -12.53
CA SER A 82 -7.77 11.11 -13.92
C SER A 82 -9.13 11.07 -14.63
N ALA A 83 -10.23 10.99 -13.87
CA ALA A 83 -11.59 11.11 -14.38
C ALA A 83 -12.03 12.56 -14.67
N ARG A 84 -11.30 13.57 -14.20
CA ARG A 84 -11.53 14.99 -14.52
C ARG A 84 -10.58 15.41 -15.66
N PRO A 85 -11.03 16.26 -16.62
CA PRO A 85 -10.13 16.81 -17.63
C PRO A 85 -8.95 17.53 -16.96
N ALA A 86 -7.73 17.24 -17.41
CA ALA A 86 -6.52 17.77 -16.80
C ALA A 86 -6.45 19.30 -16.91
N GLU A 87 -6.41 19.99 -15.78
CA GLU A 87 -5.81 21.33 -15.73
C GLU A 87 -4.30 21.16 -15.86
N ILE A 88 -3.74 21.67 -16.96
CA ILE A 88 -2.31 21.58 -17.26
C ILE A 88 -1.57 22.52 -16.31
N GLY A 89 -1.09 21.96 -15.18
CA GLY A 89 -0.07 22.57 -14.33
C GLY A 89 1.31 22.03 -14.68
N PRO A 90 2.39 22.83 -14.53
CA PRO A 90 3.74 22.39 -14.87
C PRO A 90 4.15 21.20 -14.01
N ALA A 91 4.64 20.14 -14.65
CA ALA A 91 5.15 18.95 -13.99
C ALA A 91 6.38 19.32 -13.12
N PRO A 92 6.37 19.05 -11.81
CA PRO A 92 7.59 19.11 -11.02
C PRO A 92 8.51 17.96 -11.43
N LEU A 93 9.71 18.32 -11.90
CA LEU A 93 10.82 17.42 -12.17
C LEU A 93 11.18 16.60 -10.94
N GLU A 94 11.54 15.36 -11.23
CA GLU A 94 12.03 14.30 -10.35
C GLU A 94 12.87 14.80 -9.16
N HIS A 95 12.46 14.37 -7.96
CA HIS A 95 13.37 14.17 -6.84
C HIS A 95 13.28 12.71 -6.42
N LEU A 96 14.00 11.84 -7.14
CA LEU A 96 14.41 10.56 -6.60
C LEU A 96 15.67 10.82 -5.79
N ALA A 97 15.55 10.80 -4.46
CA ALA A 97 16.71 10.67 -3.60
C ALA A 97 17.40 9.34 -3.96
N VAL A 98 18.56 9.46 -4.61
CA VAL A 98 19.48 8.37 -4.89
C VAL A 98 20.32 8.21 -3.63
N ASP A 99 19.92 7.30 -2.74
CA ASP A 99 20.83 6.73 -1.76
C ASP A 99 20.40 5.31 -1.36
N ASP A 100 21.38 4.41 -1.31
CA ASP A 100 21.35 2.93 -1.24
C ASP A 100 20.89 2.18 -2.50
N ASP A 101 21.73 2.23 -3.54
CA ASP A 101 21.52 1.54 -4.83
C ASP A 101 21.69 0.01 -4.71
N VAL A 102 22.59 -0.46 -3.84
CA VAL A 102 22.91 -1.90 -3.71
C VAL A 102 21.85 -2.64 -2.89
N GLU A 103 21.48 -2.11 -1.72
CA GLU A 103 20.48 -2.76 -0.86
C GLU A 103 19.09 -2.77 -1.53
N ARG A 104 18.72 -1.67 -2.21
CA ARG A 104 17.51 -1.63 -3.03
C ARG A 104 17.55 -2.60 -4.21
N ALA A 105 18.70 -2.75 -4.88
CA ALA A 105 18.83 -3.71 -5.98
C ALA A 105 18.72 -5.16 -5.47
N LEU A 106 19.28 -5.46 -4.29
CA LEU A 106 19.15 -6.76 -3.64
C LEU A 106 17.71 -7.05 -3.21
N ASP A 107 17.02 -6.09 -2.59
CA ASP A 107 15.60 -6.20 -2.25
C ASP A 107 14.74 -6.42 -3.49
N ALA A 108 14.97 -5.64 -4.55
CA ALA A 108 14.26 -5.79 -5.81
C ALA A 108 14.51 -7.17 -6.45
N TRP A 109 15.73 -7.69 -6.38
CA TRP A 109 16.08 -9.02 -6.85
C TRP A 109 15.38 -10.12 -6.02
N LEU A 110 15.41 -10.02 -4.69
CA LEU A 110 14.71 -10.95 -3.79
C LEU A 110 13.20 -10.96 -4.01
N VAL A 111 12.58 -9.78 -4.22
CA VAL A 111 11.17 -9.66 -4.58
C VAL A 111 10.90 -10.29 -5.95
N GLY A 112 11.80 -10.09 -6.93
CA GLY A 112 11.73 -10.72 -8.24
C GLY A 112 11.74 -12.25 -8.17
N GLU A 113 12.65 -12.82 -7.39
CA GLU A 113 12.74 -14.26 -7.13
C GLU A 113 11.52 -14.79 -6.37
N ALA A 114 11.04 -14.06 -5.37
CA ALA A 114 9.81 -14.45 -4.65
C ALA A 114 8.60 -14.45 -5.59
N LEU A 115 8.46 -13.44 -6.44
CA LEU A 115 7.44 -13.41 -7.50
C LEU A 115 7.60 -14.57 -8.46
N ALA A 116 8.84 -15.01 -8.75
CA ALA A 116 9.15 -16.14 -9.60
C ALA A 116 8.54 -17.46 -9.11
N THR A 117 8.31 -17.61 -7.81
CA THR A 117 7.68 -18.80 -7.20
C THR A 117 6.15 -18.85 -7.39
N LEU A 118 5.51 -17.73 -7.74
CA LEU A 118 4.06 -17.70 -7.93
C LEU A 118 3.67 -18.27 -9.29
N THR A 119 2.51 -18.94 -9.31
CA THR A 119 1.83 -19.28 -10.58
C THR A 119 1.51 -18.01 -11.36
N ASP A 120 1.42 -18.11 -12.69
CA ASP A 120 1.16 -16.97 -13.58
C ASP A 120 -0.12 -16.22 -13.18
N ALA A 121 -1.17 -16.94 -12.80
CA ALA A 121 -2.43 -16.35 -12.38
C ALA A 121 -2.33 -15.55 -11.07
N HIS A 122 -1.52 -16.00 -10.10
CA HIS A 122 -1.26 -15.28 -8.86
C HIS A 122 -0.36 -14.07 -9.11
N ARG A 123 0.71 -14.26 -9.88
CA ARG A 123 1.66 -13.21 -10.25
C ARG A 123 0.98 -12.08 -11.02
N ALA A 124 0.15 -12.40 -12.01
CA ALA A 124 -0.57 -11.41 -12.81
C ALA A 124 -1.45 -10.51 -11.93
N VAL A 125 -2.13 -11.08 -10.93
CA VAL A 125 -2.93 -10.32 -9.97
C VAL A 125 -2.04 -9.40 -9.13
N VAL A 126 -0.91 -9.89 -8.62
CA VAL A 126 0.03 -9.06 -7.86
C VAL A 126 0.59 -7.93 -8.73
N VAL A 127 0.96 -8.20 -9.98
CA VAL A 127 1.47 -7.18 -10.93
C VAL A 127 0.42 -6.11 -11.19
N GLU A 128 -0.80 -6.49 -11.56
CA GLU A 128 -1.86 -5.51 -11.82
C GLU A 128 -2.19 -4.69 -10.57
N THR A 129 -2.34 -5.35 -9.42
CA THR A 129 -2.82 -4.67 -8.22
C THR A 129 -1.74 -3.88 -7.52
N PHE A 130 -0.51 -4.38 -7.39
CA PHE A 130 0.57 -3.74 -6.62
C PHE A 130 1.49 -2.88 -7.48
N PHE A 131 1.92 -3.36 -8.64
CA PHE A 131 2.87 -2.66 -9.51
C PHE A 131 2.20 -1.67 -10.45
N ARG A 132 1.03 -1.99 -11.00
CA ARG A 132 0.28 -1.09 -11.89
C ARG A 132 -0.77 -0.24 -11.20
N GLY A 133 -1.01 -0.45 -9.91
CA GLY A 133 -1.98 0.34 -9.14
C GLY A 133 -3.45 0.08 -9.50
N CYS A 134 -3.76 -0.98 -10.25
CA CYS A 134 -5.13 -1.30 -10.64
C CYS A 134 -6.00 -1.66 -9.41
N SER A 135 -7.26 -1.27 -9.45
CA SER A 135 -8.28 -1.70 -8.49
C SER A 135 -8.60 -3.15 -8.73
N VAL A 136 -9.28 -3.76 -7.76
CA VAL A 136 -9.86 -5.09 -7.93
C VAL A 136 -10.76 -5.16 -9.18
N ALA A 137 -11.53 -4.11 -9.47
CA ALA A 137 -12.43 -4.08 -10.63
C ALA A 137 -11.67 -3.92 -11.96
N GLU A 138 -10.67 -3.03 -12.02
CA GLU A 138 -9.84 -2.84 -13.22
C GLU A 138 -8.98 -4.08 -13.52
N ALA A 139 -8.37 -4.67 -12.48
CA ALA A 139 -7.61 -5.91 -12.62
C ALA A 139 -8.52 -7.06 -13.06
N ALA A 140 -9.74 -7.14 -12.53
CA ALA A 140 -10.76 -8.11 -12.97
C ALA A 140 -11.08 -7.95 -14.47
N ALA A 141 -11.33 -6.72 -14.91
CA ALA A 141 -11.62 -6.42 -16.32
C ALA A 141 -10.43 -6.76 -17.23
N ARG A 142 -9.21 -6.38 -16.86
CA ARG A 142 -7.99 -6.63 -17.64
C ARG A 142 -7.63 -8.11 -17.73
N LEU A 143 -7.79 -8.85 -16.63
CA LEU A 143 -7.44 -10.26 -16.56
C LEU A 143 -8.60 -11.18 -16.98
N GLY A 144 -9.77 -10.61 -17.30
CA GLY A 144 -10.95 -11.38 -17.73
C GLY A 144 -11.50 -12.33 -16.65
N VAL A 145 -11.41 -11.95 -15.37
CA VAL A 145 -11.86 -12.78 -14.23
C VAL A 145 -12.74 -11.99 -13.25
N PRO A 146 -13.60 -12.65 -12.45
CA PRO A 146 -14.43 -11.96 -11.46
C PRO A 146 -13.63 -11.20 -10.38
N PRO A 147 -14.16 -10.10 -9.83
CA PRO A 147 -13.54 -9.37 -8.72
C PRO A 147 -13.25 -10.24 -7.48
N GLY A 148 -14.11 -11.22 -7.19
CA GLY A 148 -13.88 -12.19 -6.11
C GLY A 148 -12.63 -13.04 -6.34
N THR A 149 -12.36 -13.40 -7.60
CA THR A 149 -11.16 -14.15 -8.01
C THR A 149 -9.90 -13.31 -7.88
N ILE A 150 -9.97 -12.00 -8.16
CA ILE A 150 -8.85 -11.09 -7.89
C ILE A 150 -8.52 -11.05 -6.40
N LYS A 151 -9.54 -10.88 -5.54
CA LYS A 151 -9.34 -10.84 -4.08
C LYS A 151 -8.75 -12.15 -3.54
N SER A 152 -9.29 -13.30 -3.94
CA SER A 152 -8.79 -14.60 -3.48
C SER A 152 -7.38 -14.88 -4.00
N ARG A 153 -7.10 -14.62 -5.29
CA ARG A 153 -5.75 -14.78 -5.85
C ARG A 153 -4.74 -13.86 -5.19
N ALA A 154 -5.07 -12.60 -4.95
CA ALA A 154 -4.19 -11.67 -4.22
C ALA A 154 -3.91 -12.18 -2.81
N TYR A 155 -4.93 -12.65 -2.10
CA TYR A 155 -4.76 -13.22 -0.75
C TYR A 155 -3.78 -14.38 -0.72
N TYR A 156 -3.96 -15.39 -1.59
CA TYR A 156 -3.06 -16.55 -1.62
C TYR A 156 -1.66 -16.20 -2.16
N ALA A 157 -1.57 -15.30 -3.14
CA ALA A 157 -0.30 -14.81 -3.66
C ALA A 157 0.53 -14.13 -2.56
N LEU A 158 -0.07 -13.21 -1.80
CA LEU A 158 0.63 -12.51 -0.71
C LEU A 158 1.08 -13.46 0.40
N ARG A 159 0.28 -14.49 0.71
CA ARG A 159 0.69 -15.53 1.66
C ARG A 159 1.88 -16.34 1.17
N ALA A 160 1.86 -16.75 -0.10
CA ALA A 160 2.98 -17.47 -0.71
C ALA A 160 4.24 -16.60 -0.76
N LEU A 161 4.11 -15.31 -1.11
CA LEU A 161 5.22 -14.36 -1.11
C LEU A 161 5.81 -14.16 0.29
N ARG A 162 4.98 -14.04 1.33
CA ARG A 162 5.46 -13.92 2.71
C ARG A 162 6.33 -15.12 3.10
N VAL A 163 5.90 -16.34 2.75
CA VAL A 163 6.70 -17.56 3.01
C VAL A 163 8.00 -17.53 2.22
N ALA A 164 7.94 -17.26 0.91
CA ALA A 164 9.11 -17.23 0.05
C ALA A 164 10.15 -16.16 0.45
N LEU A 165 9.71 -15.00 0.94
CA LEU A 165 10.57 -13.93 1.43
C LEU A 165 11.19 -14.28 2.79
N ALA A 166 10.43 -14.89 3.70
CA ALA A 166 10.95 -15.35 4.98
C ALA A 166 12.05 -16.43 4.82
N GLU A 167 11.85 -17.38 3.90
CA GLU A 167 12.87 -18.39 3.56
C GLU A 167 14.15 -17.78 2.98
N ARG A 168 14.07 -16.56 2.46
CA ARG A 168 15.19 -15.80 1.88
C ARG A 168 15.82 -14.80 2.86
N GLY A 169 15.43 -14.85 4.14
CA GLY A 169 16.01 -14.03 5.19
C GLY A 169 15.46 -12.60 5.28
N VAL A 170 14.35 -12.30 4.61
CA VAL A 170 13.66 -10.99 4.76
C VAL A 170 12.73 -11.08 5.97
N GLU A 171 13.14 -10.47 7.09
CA GLU A 171 12.29 -10.35 8.29
C GLU A 171 11.24 -9.23 8.09
N SER A 172 9.99 -9.46 8.55
CA SER A 172 8.85 -8.53 8.43
C SER A 172 8.73 -7.55 9.59
#